data_AF-A0A972QAH2-F1
#
_entry.id   AF-A0A972QAH2-F1
#
_cell.length_a   1.000
_cell.length_b   1.000
_cell.length_c   1.000
_cell.angle_alpha   90.00
_cell.angle_beta   90.00
_cell.angle_gamma   90.00
#
_symmetry.space_group_name_H-M   'P 1'
#
loop_
_entity.id
_entity.type
_entity.pdbx_description
1 polymer ?
#
loop_
_entity_poly.entity_id
_entity_poly.type
_entity_poly.pdbx_seq_one_letter_code
_entity_poly.pdbx_strand_id
1 'polypeptide(L)' 'MEWEKRNTVSEDRVGELVELYESLGFEVKVEAFTEFEGGGEVCESCLLDSAVEYFIIYTRKL' A
#
# COMPACT_ATOMS: atom_id res chain seq x y z
N MET A 1 18.14 -8.47 3.23
CA MET A 1 16.72 -8.87 3.22
C MET A 1 16.02 -8.15 2.09
N GLU A 2 15.00 -8.77 1.49
CA GLU A 2 14.24 -8.20 0.37
C GLU A 2 13.06 -7.37 0.88
N TRP A 3 12.55 -6.46 0.05
CA TRP A 3 11.33 -5.72 0.32
C TRP A 3 10.10 -6.59 0.04
N GLU A 4 9.19 -6.69 1.00
CA GLU A 4 7.93 -7.41 0.85
C GLU A 4 6.76 -6.44 0.73
N LYS A 5 5.94 -6.58 -0.32
CA LYS A 5 4.66 -5.85 -0.46
C LYS A 5 3.68 -6.33 0.61
N ARG A 6 3.05 -5.41 1.33
CA ARG A 6 2.10 -5.72 2.42
C ARG A 6 0.67 -5.34 2.08
N ASN A 7 0.39 -4.05 1.95
CA ASN A 7 -0.98 -3.54 1.82
C ASN A 7 -1.07 -2.52 0.69
N THR A 8 -2.24 -2.42 0.07
CA THR A 8 -2.68 -1.25 -0.70
C THR A 8 -3.77 -0.57 0.10
N VAL A 9 -3.58 0.69 0.49
CA VAL A 9 -4.47 1.42 1.41
C VAL A 9 -4.70 2.85 0.95
N SER A 10 -5.79 3.45 1.39
CA SER A 10 -6.06 4.88 1.20
C SER A 10 -5.14 5.74 2.08
N GLU A 11 -4.97 7.01 1.69
CA GLU A 11 -4.08 7.98 2.36
C GLU A 11 -4.28 8.05 3.89
N ASP A 12 -5.54 8.05 4.34
CA ASP A 12 -5.93 8.17 5.76
C ASP A 12 -5.38 7.04 6.65
N ARG A 13 -5.03 5.90 6.06
CA ARG A 13 -4.53 4.71 6.77
C ARG A 13 -3.03 4.51 6.65
N VAL A 14 -2.35 5.27 5.79
CA VAL A 14 -0.91 5.11 5.55
C VAL A 14 -0.12 5.36 6.82
N GLY A 15 -0.40 6.46 7.53
CA GLY A 15 0.33 6.85 8.74
C GLY A 15 0.26 5.78 9.84
N GLU A 16 -0.95 5.29 10.14
CA GLU A 16 -1.17 4.25 11.16
C GLU A 16 -0.38 2.97 10.87
N LEU A 17 -0.31 2.57 9.60
CA LEU A 17 0.40 1.35 9.21
C LEU A 17 1.92 1.53 9.18
N VAL A 18 2.41 2.72 8.81
CA VAL A 18 3.85 3.04 8.90
C VAL A 18 4.30 2.96 10.34
N GLU A 19 3.63 3.67 11.25
CA GLU A 19 3.96 3.66 12.68
C GLU A 19 3.91 2.24 13.28
N LEU A 20 2.90 1.45 12.90
CA LEU A 20 2.79 0.07 13.33
C LEU A 20 4.00 -0.76 12.89
N TYR A 21 4.36 -0.72 11.60
CA TYR A 21 5.47 -1.54 11.10
C TYR A 21 6.83 -1.09 11.63
N GLU A 22 7.05 0.22 11.78
CA GLU A 22 8.27 0.74 12.40
C GLU A 22 8.39 0.29 13.87
N SER A 23 7.29 0.30 14.63
CA SER A 23 7.26 -0.19 16.02
C SER A 23 7.60 -1.69 16.15
N LEU A 24 7.34 -2.46 15.09
CA LEU A 24 7.66 -3.88 14.99
C LEU A 24 9.10 -4.14 14.49
N GLY A 25 9.89 -3.10 14.23
CA GLY A 25 11.29 -3.22 13.79
C GLY A 25 11.47 -3.43 12.30
N PHE A 26 10.51 -3.00 11.48
CA PHE A 26 10.64 -2.98 10.03
C PHE A 26 11.06 -1.61 9.53
N GLU A 27 11.85 -1.60 8.45
CA GLU A 27 11.95 -0.44 7.57
C GLU A 27 10.72 -0.43 6.65
N VAL A 28 10.14 0.76 6.43
CA VAL A 28 8.91 0.93 5.67
C VAL A 28 9.17 1.80 4.45
N LYS A 29 8.62 1.39 3.30
CA LYS A 29 8.61 2.15 2.05
C LYS A 29 7.18 2.26 1.55
N VAL A 30 6.76 3.47 1.18
CA VAL A 30 5.42 3.75 0.67
C VAL A 30 5.54 4.24 -0.77
N GLU A 31 4.73 3.70 -1.67
CA GLU A 31 4.63 4.13 -3.07
C GLU A 31 3.19 4.47 -3.43
N ALA A 32 2.97 5.47 -4.28
CA ALA A 32 1.64 5.73 -4.83
C ALA A 32 1.19 4.54 -5.68
N PHE A 33 -0.06 4.13 -5.53
CA PHE A 33 -0.68 3.13 -6.40
C PHE A 33 -1.05 3.82 -7.71
N THR A 34 -0.22 3.66 -8.73
CA THR A 34 -0.42 4.36 -10.01
C THR A 34 -1.28 3.57 -10.99
N GLU A 35 -1.17 2.24 -11.06
CA GLU A 35 -1.90 1.41 -12.03
C GLU A 35 -2.16 -0.02 -11.54
N PHE A 36 -3.24 -0.63 -12.04
CA PHE A 36 -3.60 -2.03 -11.81
C PHE A 36 -2.96 -2.91 -12.88
N GLU A 37 -1.92 -3.68 -12.55
CA GLU A 37 -1.26 -4.58 -13.52
C GLU A 37 -2.06 -5.88 -13.84
N GLY A 38 -3.30 -6.01 -13.35
CA GLY A 38 -4.13 -7.20 -13.53
C GLY A 38 -5.28 -7.00 -14.52
N GLY A 39 -5.16 -7.44 -15.77
CA GLY A 39 -6.32 -7.59 -16.64
C GLY A 39 -7.31 -8.63 -16.08
N GLY A 40 -8.40 -8.18 -15.47
CA GLY A 40 -9.49 -9.04 -15.00
C GLY A 40 -10.69 -8.19 -14.59
N GLU A 41 -11.82 -8.39 -15.28
CA GLU A 41 -13.05 -7.57 -15.27
C GLU A 41 -13.80 -7.47 -13.92
N VAL A 42 -13.16 -7.69 -12.77
CA VAL A 42 -13.84 -7.90 -11.47
C VAL A 42 -13.37 -6.97 -10.34
N CYS A 43 -12.47 -6.01 -10.56
CA CYS A 43 -12.01 -5.14 -9.46
C CYS A 43 -11.96 -3.63 -9.77
N GLU A 44 -12.73 -3.14 -10.73
CA GLU A 44 -12.75 -1.69 -11.02
C GLU A 44 -13.75 -0.92 -10.16
N SER A 45 -14.79 -1.57 -9.62
CA SER A 45 -15.86 -0.89 -8.89
C SER A 45 -15.43 -0.23 -7.58
N CYS A 46 -14.44 -0.79 -6.88
CA CYS A 46 -13.89 -0.20 -5.66
C CYS A 46 -12.88 0.93 -5.93
N LEU A 47 -12.30 0.97 -7.13
CA LEU A 47 -11.26 1.92 -7.54
C LEU A 47 -11.81 3.09 -8.39
N LEU A 48 -13.04 2.97 -8.89
CA LEU A 48 -13.71 3.97 -9.72
C LEU A 48 -14.04 5.29 -9.00
N ASP A 49 -13.88 5.34 -7.67
CA ASP A 49 -13.90 6.61 -6.96
C ASP A 49 -12.54 7.30 -7.11
N SER A 50 -12.32 7.91 -8.28
CA SER A 50 -11.13 8.68 -8.66
C SER A 50 -10.73 9.80 -7.68
N ALA A 51 -11.52 10.03 -6.63
CA ALA A 51 -11.21 10.94 -5.55
C ALA A 51 -10.29 10.34 -4.47
N VAL A 52 -10.11 9.02 -4.43
CA VAL A 52 -9.31 8.35 -3.38
C VAL A 52 -7.96 7.93 -3.92
N GLU A 53 -6.89 8.54 -3.40
CA GLU A 53 -5.51 8.12 -3.65
C GLU A 53 -5.18 6.88 -2.82
N TYR A 54 -4.64 5.86 -3.49
CA TYR A 54 -4.17 4.63 -2.87
C TYR A 54 -2.65 4.56 -2.85
N PHE A 55 -2.11 3.89 -1.85
CA PHE A 55 -0.68 3.73 -1.60
C PHE A 55 -0.36 2.28 -1.30
N ILE A 56 0.80 1.82 -1.77
CA ILE A 56 1.34 0.50 -1.52
C ILE A 56 2.41 0.61 -0.43
N ILE A 57 2.26 -0.19 0.63
CA ILE A 57 3.23 -0.30 1.71
C ILE A 57 4.11 -1.52 1.47
N TYR A 58 5.42 -1.31 1.51
CA TYR A 58 6.46 -2.33 1.52
C TYR A 58 7.20 -2.32 2.86
N THR A 59 7.61 -3.49 3.32
CA THR A 59 8.41 -3.61 4.55
C THR A 59 9.65 -4.44 4.30
N ARG A 60 10.73 -4.14 5.03
CA ARG A 60 11.95 -4.94 5.07
C ARG A 60 12.36 -5.11 6.53
N LYS A 61 12.65 -6.36 6.93
CA LYS A 61 13.23 -6.61 8.26
C LYS A 61 14.63 -6.02 8.32
N LEU A 62 14.91 -5.31 9.42
CA LEU A 62 16.25 -4.84 9.77
C LEU A 62 17.18 -6.01 10.07
#